data_AF-A0A1Q5TXX5-F1
#
_entry.id   AF-A0A1Q5TXX5-F1
#
_cell.length_a   1.000
_cell.length_b   1.000
_cell.length_c   1.000
_cell.angle_alpha   90.00
_cell.angle_beta   90.00
_cell.angle_gamma   90.00
#
_symmetry.space_group_name_H-M   'P 1'
#
loop_
_entity.id
_entity.type
_entity.pdbx_description
1 polymer ?
#
loop_
_entity_poly.entity_id
_entity_poly.type
_entity_poly.pdbx_seq_one_letter_code
_entity_poly.pdbx_strand_id
1 'polypeptide(L)'
;MKIGRCPICHSDFHLDAIFEDDASRQLLAKLTDLPGGCARPLVAYIGLFRREKNNLSNSRALKLAEEVLAIYSANRVLGHALSETVERMREKRAQGDNKPLTNHNYLKIVYQSSEQLFAQGSNINAREKKQLSGSDSRDAYFKQMQQYGVDLATLSGGKEWLEQQKGGINGE
;
A
#
# COMPACT_ATOMS: atom_id res chain seq x y z
N MET A 1 -16.50 -26.35 -13.32
CA MET A 1 -15.04 -26.54 -13.08
C MET A 1 -14.74 -26.43 -11.58
N LYS A 2 -14.07 -27.41 -10.96
CA LYS A 2 -13.72 -27.36 -9.53
C LYS A 2 -12.56 -26.41 -9.26
N ILE A 3 -12.72 -25.49 -8.31
CA ILE A 3 -11.68 -24.51 -7.93
C ILE A 3 -11.16 -24.69 -6.51
N GLY A 4 -11.84 -25.49 -5.68
CA GLY A 4 -11.44 -25.70 -4.30
C GLY A 4 -12.39 -26.61 -3.57
N ARG A 5 -12.09 -26.83 -2.28
CA ARG A 5 -12.91 -27.61 -1.36
C ARG A 5 -12.93 -26.92 0.00
N CYS A 6 -14.10 -26.83 0.62
CA CYS A 6 -14.22 -26.26 1.95
C CYS A 6 -13.49 -27.16 2.97
N PRO A 7 -12.55 -26.63 3.78
CA PRO A 7 -11.87 -27.44 4.79
C PRO A 7 -12.78 -27.82 5.98
N ILE A 8 -13.94 -27.18 6.10
CA ILE A 8 -14.88 -27.37 7.23
C ILE A 8 -15.96 -28.39 6.88
N CYS A 9 -16.68 -28.19 5.77
CA CYS A 9 -17.79 -29.07 5.37
C CYS A 9 -17.48 -29.96 4.17
N HIS A 10 -16.25 -29.90 3.63
CA HIS A 10 -15.79 -30.71 2.51
C HIS A 10 -16.58 -30.59 1.20
N SER A 11 -17.49 -29.62 1.09
CA SER A 11 -18.18 -29.28 -0.15
C SER A 11 -17.18 -28.78 -1.20
N ASP A 12 -17.39 -29.22 -2.44
CA ASP A 12 -16.59 -28.78 -3.58
C ASP A 12 -17.10 -27.42 -4.09
N PHE A 13 -16.17 -26.52 -4.37
CA PHE A 13 -16.49 -25.22 -4.97
C PHE A 13 -16.36 -25.33 -6.48
N HIS A 14 -17.48 -25.14 -7.17
CA HIS A 14 -17.56 -25.13 -8.62
C HIS A 14 -17.64 -23.69 -9.13
N LEU A 15 -16.79 -23.33 -10.09
CA LEU A 15 -16.73 -21.97 -10.60
C LEU A 15 -18.07 -21.53 -11.21
N ASP A 16 -18.68 -22.39 -12.00
CA ASP A 16 -19.99 -22.22 -12.62
C ASP A 16 -21.09 -21.90 -11.60
N ALA A 17 -21.11 -22.59 -10.46
CA ALA A 17 -22.05 -22.30 -9.37
C ALA A 17 -21.81 -20.93 -8.72
N ILE A 18 -20.57 -20.44 -8.68
CA ILE A 18 -20.25 -19.11 -8.14
C ILE A 18 -20.76 -18.01 -9.08
N PHE A 19 -20.74 -18.23 -10.40
CA PHE A 19 -21.20 -17.25 -11.41
C PHE A 19 -22.70 -17.35 -11.72
N GLU A 20 -23.46 -18.21 -11.05
CA GLU A 20 -24.90 -18.38 -11.31
C GLU A 20 -25.69 -17.11 -10.91
N ASP A 21 -25.38 -16.56 -9.73
CA ASP A 21 -25.99 -15.32 -9.21
C ASP A 21 -25.43 -14.07 -9.89
N ASP A 22 -26.29 -13.10 -10.19
CA ASP A 22 -25.85 -11.90 -10.93
C ASP A 22 -24.94 -10.99 -10.08
N ALA A 23 -25.23 -10.86 -8.78
CA ALA A 23 -24.44 -10.01 -7.91
C ALA A 23 -23.03 -10.55 -7.67
N SER A 24 -22.85 -11.88 -7.63
CA SER A 24 -21.51 -12.48 -7.58
C SER A 24 -20.72 -12.24 -8.87
N ARG A 25 -21.36 -12.34 -10.05
CA ARG A 25 -20.69 -12.02 -11.32
C ARG A 25 -20.19 -10.58 -11.34
N GLN A 26 -21.06 -9.63 -10.99
CA GLN A 26 -20.70 -8.21 -10.95
C GLN A 26 -19.60 -7.92 -9.92
N LEU A 27 -19.66 -8.54 -8.74
CA LEU A 27 -18.62 -8.39 -7.73
C LEU A 27 -17.29 -8.92 -8.22
N LEU A 28 -17.25 -10.10 -8.84
CA LEU A 28 -16.03 -10.70 -9.36
C LEU A 28 -15.42 -9.87 -10.50
N ALA A 29 -16.24 -9.39 -11.44
CA ALA A 29 -15.78 -8.50 -12.51
C ALA A 29 -15.15 -7.23 -11.95
N LYS A 30 -15.77 -6.60 -10.94
CA LYS A 30 -15.16 -5.44 -10.26
C LYS A 30 -13.84 -5.81 -9.62
N LEU A 31 -13.76 -6.94 -8.91
CA LEU A 31 -12.53 -7.36 -8.23
C LEU A 31 -11.37 -7.61 -9.20
N THR A 32 -11.64 -8.13 -10.41
CA THR A 32 -10.60 -8.35 -11.43
C THR A 32 -10.09 -7.04 -12.03
N ASP A 33 -10.91 -6.00 -12.05
CA ASP A 33 -10.55 -4.68 -12.62
C ASP A 33 -9.79 -3.78 -11.62
N LEU A 34 -9.69 -4.18 -10.34
CA LEU A 34 -9.07 -3.34 -9.31
C LEU A 34 -7.53 -3.29 -9.44
N PRO A 35 -6.93 -2.08 -9.55
CA PRO A 35 -5.48 -1.93 -9.60
C PRO A 35 -4.81 -2.13 -8.22
N GLY A 36 -3.49 -2.34 -8.25
CA GLY A 36 -2.63 -2.18 -7.07
C GLY A 36 -2.84 -3.19 -5.94
N GLY A 37 -3.39 -4.38 -6.24
CA GLY A 37 -3.57 -5.45 -5.25
C GLY A 37 -4.69 -5.20 -4.23
N CYS A 38 -5.60 -4.27 -4.50
CA CYS A 38 -6.71 -3.92 -3.60
C CYS A 38 -7.78 -5.01 -3.48
N ALA A 39 -7.89 -5.91 -4.47
CA ALA A 39 -8.95 -6.91 -4.52
C ALA A 39 -8.95 -7.84 -3.29
N ARG A 40 -7.79 -8.39 -2.92
CA ARG A 40 -7.69 -9.32 -1.79
C ARG A 40 -8.02 -8.66 -0.44
N PRO A 41 -7.45 -7.49 -0.09
CA PRO A 41 -7.85 -6.74 1.10
C PRO A 41 -9.34 -6.36 1.11
N LEU A 42 -9.91 -5.98 -0.03
CA LEU A 42 -11.33 -5.61 -0.13
C LEU A 42 -12.23 -6.81 0.19
N VAL A 43 -11.94 -7.99 -0.36
CA VAL A 43 -12.68 -9.22 -0.06
C VAL A 43 -12.60 -9.55 1.44
N ALA A 44 -11.41 -9.46 2.03
CA ALA A 44 -11.23 -9.71 3.46
C ALA A 44 -12.00 -8.70 4.33
N TYR A 45 -12.01 -7.44 3.94
CA TYR A 45 -12.74 -6.36 4.62
C TYR A 45 -14.26 -6.58 4.56
N ILE A 46 -14.82 -6.94 3.40
CA ILE A 46 -16.25 -7.25 3.26
C ILE A 46 -16.65 -8.40 4.19
N GLY A 47 -15.77 -9.38 4.37
CA GLY A 47 -15.96 -10.49 5.32
C GLY A 47 -16.17 -10.05 6.78
N LEU A 48 -15.74 -8.84 7.16
CA LEU A 48 -15.94 -8.30 8.51
C LEU A 48 -17.41 -7.95 8.81
N PHE A 49 -18.26 -7.79 7.79
CA PHE A 49 -19.69 -7.52 7.93
C PHE A 49 -20.54 -8.80 8.11
N ARG A 50 -19.94 -9.98 7.93
CA ARG A 50 -20.62 -11.26 8.10
C ARG A 50 -20.98 -11.49 9.58
N ARG A 51 -22.24 -11.83 9.84
CA ARG A 51 -22.71 -12.23 11.17
C ARG A 51 -22.33 -13.68 11.45
N GLU A 52 -22.24 -14.06 12.72
CA GLU A 52 -21.86 -15.41 13.11
C GLU A 52 -22.81 -16.49 12.56
N LYS A 53 -24.12 -16.27 12.69
CA LYS A 53 -25.13 -17.26 12.30
C LYS A 53 -25.54 -17.21 10.82
N ASN A 54 -25.30 -16.08 10.14
CA ASN A 54 -25.82 -15.84 8.80
C ASN A 54 -24.71 -15.46 7.84
N ASN A 55 -24.74 -16.06 6.65
CA ASN A 55 -23.87 -15.67 5.56
C ASN A 55 -24.24 -14.27 5.04
N LEU A 56 -23.23 -13.58 4.54
CA LEU A 56 -23.42 -12.35 3.81
C LEU A 56 -23.98 -12.71 2.42
N SER A 57 -25.08 -12.09 2.00
CA SER A 57 -25.60 -12.28 0.64
C SER A 57 -24.67 -11.63 -0.39
N ASN A 58 -24.63 -12.19 -1.60
CA ASN A 58 -23.83 -11.64 -2.69
C ASN A 58 -24.23 -10.20 -3.03
N SER A 59 -25.52 -9.89 -3.06
CA SER A 59 -26.00 -8.51 -3.30
C SER A 59 -25.53 -7.54 -2.21
N ARG A 60 -25.48 -7.98 -0.94
CA ARG A 60 -24.94 -7.14 0.14
C ARG A 60 -23.43 -6.99 0.03
N ALA A 61 -22.71 -8.04 -0.33
CA ALA A 61 -21.27 -8.00 -0.57
C ALA A 61 -20.90 -7.03 -1.71
N LEU A 62 -21.63 -7.11 -2.83
CA LEU A 62 -21.49 -6.18 -3.95
C LEU A 62 -21.72 -4.73 -3.51
N LYS A 63 -22.84 -4.48 -2.83
CA LYS A 63 -23.17 -3.14 -2.32
C LYS A 63 -22.07 -2.57 -1.41
N LEU A 64 -21.55 -3.38 -0.49
CA LEU A 64 -20.46 -2.97 0.41
C LEU A 64 -19.17 -2.64 -0.37
N ALA A 65 -18.85 -3.42 -1.40
CA ALA A 65 -17.69 -3.15 -2.26
C ALA A 65 -17.85 -1.81 -2.99
N GLU A 66 -19.03 -1.58 -3.56
CA GLU A 66 -19.34 -0.33 -4.26
C GLU A 66 -19.35 0.88 -3.33
N GLU A 67 -19.92 0.74 -2.12
CA GLU A 67 -19.88 1.78 -1.08
C GLU A 67 -18.44 2.19 -0.74
N VAL A 68 -17.51 1.23 -0.62
CA VAL A 68 -16.08 1.54 -0.36
C VAL A 68 -15.45 2.25 -1.56
N LEU A 69 -15.66 1.74 -2.76
CA LEU A 69 -15.05 2.29 -3.99
C LEU A 69 -15.65 3.64 -4.40
N ALA A 70 -16.86 3.96 -3.94
CA ALA A 70 -17.46 5.28 -4.09
C ALA A 70 -16.83 6.32 -3.15
N ILE A 71 -16.33 5.90 -1.97
CA ILE A 71 -15.68 6.79 -1.00
C ILE A 71 -14.21 7.00 -1.36
N TYR A 72 -13.51 5.94 -1.79
CA TYR A 72 -12.06 5.96 -2.00
C TYR A 72 -11.69 5.36 -3.36
N SER A 73 -10.75 6.01 -4.05
CA SER A 73 -10.16 5.45 -5.26
C SER A 73 -9.31 4.22 -4.95
N ALA A 74 -9.35 3.22 -5.83
CA ALA A 74 -8.55 2.02 -5.70
C ALA A 74 -7.07 2.34 -5.91
N ASN A 75 -6.32 2.41 -4.81
CA ASN A 75 -4.90 2.76 -4.79
C ASN A 75 -4.18 2.06 -3.62
N ARG A 76 -2.86 2.25 -3.53
CA ARG A 76 -2.03 1.61 -2.49
C ARG A 76 -2.43 2.01 -1.07
N VAL A 77 -2.91 3.24 -0.87
CA VAL A 77 -3.39 3.74 0.43
C VAL A 77 -4.65 3.00 0.86
N LEU A 78 -5.63 2.85 -0.04
CA LEU A 78 -6.85 2.08 0.22
C LEU A 78 -6.52 0.61 0.53
N GLY A 79 -5.66 -0.01 -0.29
CA GLY A 79 -5.22 -1.40 -0.07
C GLY A 79 -4.58 -1.61 1.31
N HIS A 80 -3.73 -0.68 1.74
CA HIS A 80 -3.15 -0.69 3.09
C HIS A 80 -4.22 -0.52 4.17
N ALA A 81 -5.06 0.51 4.06
CA ALA A 81 -6.09 0.82 5.05
C ALA A 81 -7.09 -0.34 5.26
N LEU A 82 -7.48 -1.01 4.17
CA LEU A 82 -8.32 -2.21 4.22
C LEU A 82 -7.62 -3.35 4.97
N SER A 83 -6.35 -3.60 4.65
CA SER A 83 -5.56 -4.67 5.27
C SER A 83 -5.37 -4.41 6.77
N GLU A 84 -4.99 -3.19 7.13
CA GLU A 84 -4.82 -2.77 8.52
C GLU A 84 -6.15 -2.85 9.30
N THR A 85 -7.26 -2.46 8.68
CA THR A 85 -8.58 -2.61 9.30
C THR A 85 -8.91 -4.08 9.58
N VAL A 86 -8.61 -4.98 8.64
CA VAL A 86 -8.83 -6.42 8.81
C VAL A 86 -8.01 -6.97 9.96
N GLU A 87 -6.72 -6.65 10.05
CA GLU A 87 -5.85 -7.14 11.12
C GLU A 87 -6.28 -6.61 12.49
N ARG A 88 -6.55 -5.30 12.61
CA ARG A 88 -7.06 -4.72 13.87
C ARG A 88 -8.39 -5.36 14.31
N MET A 89 -9.27 -5.71 13.37
CA MET A 89 -10.51 -6.41 13.71
C MET A 89 -10.28 -7.88 14.09
N ARG A 90 -9.32 -8.56 13.46
CA ARG A 90 -8.94 -9.93 13.83
C ARG A 90 -8.40 -9.99 15.25
N GLU A 91 -7.54 -9.05 15.62
CA GLU A 91 -7.01 -8.93 16.98
C GLU A 91 -8.12 -8.70 18.02
N LYS A 92 -9.05 -7.78 17.74
CA LYS A 92 -10.22 -7.55 18.62
C LYS A 92 -11.10 -8.79 18.77
N ARG A 93 -11.30 -9.53 17.68
CA ARG A 93 -12.07 -10.79 17.69
C ARG A 93 -11.36 -11.87 18.50
N ALA A 94 -10.04 -11.97 18.40
CA ALA A 94 -9.25 -12.86 19.24
C ALA A 94 -9.37 -12.52 20.73
N GLN A 95 -9.60 -11.25 21.07
CA GLN A 95 -9.88 -10.78 22.44
C GLN A 95 -11.35 -10.91 22.86
N GLY A 96 -12.23 -11.44 21.99
CA GLY A 96 -13.64 -11.71 22.29
C GLY A 96 -14.65 -10.71 21.73
N ASP A 97 -14.23 -9.61 21.09
CA ASP A 97 -15.15 -8.67 20.41
C ASP A 97 -15.50 -9.16 19.00
N ASN A 98 -16.45 -10.10 18.94
CA ASN A 98 -16.91 -10.75 17.70
C ASN A 98 -18.03 -10.00 16.97
N LYS A 99 -18.23 -8.71 17.25
CA LYS A 99 -19.29 -7.94 16.60
C LYS A 99 -18.97 -7.72 15.11
N PRO A 100 -19.96 -7.91 14.22
CA PRO A 100 -19.81 -7.57 12.82
C PRO A 100 -19.77 -6.05 12.64
N LEU A 101 -19.06 -5.59 11.61
CA LEU A 101 -19.15 -4.19 11.21
C LEU A 101 -20.55 -3.85 10.71
N THR A 102 -21.03 -2.65 11.03
CA THR A 102 -22.33 -2.14 10.58
C THR A 102 -22.19 -1.05 9.52
N ASN A 103 -21.05 -0.37 9.47
CA ASN A 103 -20.75 0.73 8.55
C ASN A 103 -19.23 0.85 8.29
N HIS A 104 -18.85 1.80 7.44
CA HIS A 104 -17.46 2.04 7.04
C HIS A 104 -16.70 3.04 7.92
N ASN A 105 -17.25 3.51 9.05
CA ASN A 105 -16.63 4.59 9.84
C ASN A 105 -15.23 4.21 10.35
N TYR A 106 -15.04 2.94 10.74
CA TYR A 106 -13.72 2.47 11.16
C TYR A 106 -12.69 2.55 10.02
N LEU A 107 -13.09 2.14 8.81
CA LEU A 107 -12.24 2.25 7.62
C LEU A 107 -11.88 3.71 7.32
N LYS A 108 -12.82 4.66 7.50
CA LYS A 108 -12.55 6.09 7.29
C LYS A 108 -11.43 6.61 8.21
N ILE A 109 -11.46 6.21 9.49
CA ILE A 109 -10.43 6.59 10.45
C ILE A 109 -9.07 5.99 10.05
N VAL A 110 -9.03 4.69 9.73
CA VAL A 110 -7.78 4.01 9.34
C VAL A 110 -7.23 4.58 8.03
N TYR A 111 -8.09 4.92 7.08
CA TYR A 111 -7.69 5.53 5.81
C TYR A 111 -7.00 6.88 6.03
N GLN A 112 -7.56 7.75 6.89
CA GLN A 112 -6.93 9.04 7.21
C GLN A 112 -5.53 8.87 7.82
N SER A 113 -5.35 7.91 8.74
CA SER A 113 -4.03 7.59 9.28
C SER A 113 -3.09 7.02 8.21
N SER A 114 -3.57 6.14 7.35
CA SER A 114 -2.80 5.58 6.24
C SER A 114 -2.34 6.67 5.27
N GLU A 115 -3.22 7.59 4.89
CA GLU A 115 -2.90 8.70 3.99
C GLU A 115 -1.75 9.56 4.53
N GLN A 116 -1.77 9.87 5.83
CA GLN A 116 -0.69 10.61 6.50
C GLN A 116 0.64 9.84 6.46
N LEU A 117 0.62 8.53 6.70
CA LEU A 117 1.82 7.67 6.64
C LEU A 117 2.43 7.64 5.24
N PHE A 118 1.62 7.45 4.20
CA PHE A 118 2.09 7.44 2.81
C PHE A 118 2.57 8.83 2.35
N ALA A 119 1.95 9.91 2.81
CA ALA A 119 2.41 11.27 2.55
C ALA A 119 3.78 11.54 3.20
N GLN A 120 3.98 11.13 4.45
CA GLN A 120 5.27 11.25 5.14
C GLN A 120 6.37 10.42 4.45
N GLY A 121 6.11 9.16 4.13
CA GLY A 121 7.07 8.30 3.41
C GLY A 121 7.46 8.88 2.05
N SER A 122 6.51 9.48 1.33
CA SER A 122 6.76 10.13 0.04
C SER A 122 7.64 11.38 0.20
N ASN A 123 7.41 12.18 1.25
CA ASN A 123 8.23 13.35 1.56
C ASN A 123 9.67 12.97 1.97
N ILE A 124 9.86 11.87 2.71
CA ILE A 124 11.19 11.37 3.07
C ILE A 124 11.94 10.93 1.82
N ASN A 125 11.33 10.07 0.99
CA ASN A 125 11.94 9.60 -0.25
C ASN A 125 12.29 10.75 -1.21
N ALA A 126 11.43 11.77 -1.31
CA ALA A 126 11.70 12.95 -2.15
C ALA A 126 12.86 13.79 -1.60
N ARG A 127 12.98 13.94 -0.27
CA ARG A 127 14.11 14.62 0.38
C ARG A 127 15.41 13.84 0.17
N GLU A 128 15.40 12.53 0.38
CA GLU A 128 16.56 11.66 0.16
C GLU A 128 17.02 11.69 -1.30
N LYS A 129 16.09 11.60 -2.26
CA LYS A 129 16.41 11.70 -3.69
C LYS A 129 16.99 13.07 -4.08
N LYS A 130 16.56 14.15 -3.42
CA LYS A 130 17.11 15.50 -3.60
C LYS A 130 18.49 15.66 -2.94
N GLN A 131 18.75 14.99 -1.81
CA GLN A 131 20.08 14.96 -1.19
C GLN A 131 21.07 14.11 -2.02
N LEU A 132 20.59 13.07 -2.71
CA LEU A 132 21.41 12.21 -3.56
C LEU A 132 21.64 12.78 -4.98
N SER A 133 21.02 13.91 -5.36
CA SER A 133 21.18 14.45 -6.71
C SER A 133 22.53 15.14 -6.90
N GLY A 134 23.49 14.40 -7.47
CA GLY A 134 24.53 14.90 -8.38
C GLY A 134 25.72 15.64 -7.76
N SER A 135 25.51 16.85 -7.24
CA SER A 135 26.64 17.69 -6.76
C SER A 135 27.13 17.22 -5.39
N ASP A 136 26.23 16.95 -4.45
CA ASP A 136 26.59 16.51 -3.10
C ASP A 136 27.31 15.15 -3.10
N SER A 137 26.94 14.24 -4.00
CA SER A 137 27.59 12.92 -4.11
C SER A 137 28.99 13.00 -4.73
N ARG A 138 29.20 13.87 -5.74
CA ARG A 138 30.50 14.08 -6.38
C ARG A 138 31.46 14.87 -5.49
N ASP A 139 30.95 15.87 -4.77
CA ASP A 139 31.72 16.64 -3.79
C ASP A 139 32.10 15.81 -2.55
N ALA A 140 31.17 14.99 -2.05
CA ALA A 140 31.45 14.07 -0.94
C ALA A 140 32.51 13.02 -1.32
N TYR A 141 32.44 12.51 -2.56
CA TYR A 141 33.43 11.57 -3.09
C TYR A 141 34.85 12.18 -3.12
N PHE A 142 35.01 13.40 -3.63
CA PHE A 142 36.33 14.05 -3.67
C PHE A 142 36.84 14.46 -2.29
N LYS A 143 35.97 14.94 -1.39
CA LYS A 143 36.35 15.21 0.03
C LYS A 143 36.85 13.95 0.74
N GLN A 144 36.18 12.81 0.51
CA GLN A 144 36.58 11.53 1.09
C GLN A 144 37.94 11.05 0.52
N MET A 145 38.15 11.18 -0.79
CA MET A 145 39.43 10.80 -1.42
C MET A 145 40.60 11.69 -0.95
N GLN A 146 40.34 12.98 -0.71
CA GLN A 146 41.32 13.90 -0.13
C GLN A 146 41.70 13.49 1.31
N GLN A 147 40.74 13.06 2.12
CA GLN A 147 40.99 12.57 3.48
C GLN A 147 41.86 11.30 3.50
N TYR A 148 41.73 10.44 2.49
CA TYR A 148 42.60 9.27 2.32
C TYR A 148 43.98 9.60 1.72
N GLY A 149 44.29 10.87 1.47
CA GLY A 149 45.57 11.30 0.92
C GLY A 149 45.76 10.95 -0.56
N VAL A 150 44.68 10.66 -1.28
CA VAL A 150 44.72 10.40 -2.73
C VAL A 150 44.90 11.73 -3.46
N ASP A 151 45.82 11.75 -4.42
CA ASP A 151 46.00 12.92 -5.28
C ASP A 151 44.80 13.08 -6.23
N LEU A 152 43.91 14.02 -5.89
CA LEU A 152 42.70 14.32 -6.64
C LEU A 152 42.96 14.77 -8.09
N ALA A 153 44.17 15.25 -8.41
CA ALA A 153 44.54 15.64 -9.77
C ALA A 153 44.63 14.45 -10.73
N THR A 154 44.75 13.23 -10.20
CA THR A 154 44.78 11.98 -10.97
C THR A 154 43.39 11.39 -11.23
N LEU A 155 42.37 11.88 -10.52
CA LEU A 155 40.99 11.41 -10.65
C LEU A 155 40.22 12.22 -11.70
N SER A 156 39.31 11.56 -12.41
CA SER A 156 38.49 12.19 -13.46
C SER A 156 37.60 13.29 -12.87
N GLY A 157 37.80 14.52 -13.32
CA GLY A 157 37.06 15.70 -12.84
C GLY A 157 37.50 16.23 -11.47
N GLY A 158 38.59 15.71 -10.88
CA GLY A 158 39.12 16.18 -9.59
C GLY A 158 39.90 17.50 -9.70
N LYS A 159 40.54 17.76 -10.85
CA LYS A 159 41.21 19.06 -11.12
C LYS A 159 40.21 20.23 -11.17
N GLU A 160 39.13 20.06 -11.94
CA GLU A 160 38.05 21.04 -12.06
C GLU A 160 37.41 21.35 -10.70
N TRP A 161 37.29 20.33 -9.85
CA TRP A 161 36.75 20.48 -8.49
C TRP A 161 37.67 21.29 -7.57
N LEU A 162 38.99 21.04 -7.61
CA LEU A 162 39.98 21.81 -6.85
C LEU A 162 40.03 23.28 -7.29
N GLU A 163 39.85 23.55 -8.58
CA GLU A 163 39.79 24.91 -9.13
C GLU A 163 38.53 25.66 -8.68
N GLN A 164 37.37 24.98 -8.67
CA GLN A 164 36.12 25.55 -8.14
C GLN A 164 36.21 25.91 -6.65
N GLN A 165 36.86 25.09 -5.82
CA GLN A 165 37.06 25.38 -4.39
C GLN A 165 38.00 26.56 -4.15
N LYS A 166 39.03 26.76 -4.98
CA LYS A 166 39.94 27.92 -4.88
C LYS A 166 39.29 29.23 -5.35
N GLY A 167 38.34 29.17 -6.27
CA GLY A 167 37.61 30.34 -6.78
C GLY A 167 36.65 30.98 -5.78
N GLY A 168 36.20 30.26 -4.75
CA GLY A 168 35.25 30.77 -3.74
C GLY A 168 35.85 31.61 -2.61
N ILE A 169 37.19 31.68 -2.50
CA ILE A 169 37.88 32.38 -1.39
C ILE A 169 38.26 33.83 -1.77
N ASN A 170 38.11 34.24 -3.04
CA ASN A 170 38.48 35.59 -3.52
C ASN A 170 37.27 36.47 -3.92
N GLY A 171 36.14 36.30 -3.23
CA GLY A 171 34.91 37.07 -3.47
C GLY A 171 34.36 37.70 -2.20
N GLU A 172 35.15 38.57 -1.55
CA GLU A 172 34.67 39.65 -0.68
C GLU A 172 35.05 40.99 -1.31
#